data_AF-A0AAC8THU6-F1
#
_entry.id   AF-A0AAC8THU6-F1
#
_cell.length_a   1.000
_cell.length_b   1.000
_cell.length_c   1.000
_cell.angle_alpha   90.00
_cell.angle_beta   90.00
_cell.angle_gamma   90.00
#
_symmetry.space_group_name_H-M   'P 1'
#
loop_
_entity.id
_entity.type
_entity.pdbx_description
1 polymer ?
#
loop_
_entity_poly.entity_id
_entity_poly.type
_entity_poly.pdbx_seq_one_letter_code
_entity_poly.pdbx_strand_id
1 'polypeptide(L)'
;MATYKPVETNTCPELPGELLGLQKYAQPSGEQLLALKPRTLNAMDPTDALDPEHPPYALGVLPAEADAEGFCTIPLLSIAEKQVASVPEPSLPTHALYRWSNVRLVALPEAPGTQLLADLEYTADGCTARYEVWAMWPGNIGCADEDSPREPDDSLCQQSRSIPRGFAVTCDPSLLRCVPAQRPPSLRSAPAP
;
A
#
# COMPACT_ATOMS: atom_id res chain seq x y z
N MET A 1 1.79 5.01 1.31
CA MET A 1 0.74 5.26 0.30
C MET A 1 0.88 4.15 -0.68
N ALA A 2 -0.19 3.41 -0.92
CA ALA A 2 -0.26 2.40 -1.94
C ALA A 2 -1.11 2.93 -3.10
N THR A 3 -0.64 2.74 -4.32
CA THR A 3 -1.42 2.94 -5.55
C THR A 3 -1.76 1.59 -6.13
N TYR A 4 -2.97 1.45 -6.65
CA TYR A 4 -3.47 0.20 -7.19
C TYR A 4 -3.56 0.36 -8.71
N LYS A 5 -2.76 -0.40 -9.44
CA LYS A 5 -2.69 -0.40 -10.90
C LYS A 5 -3.51 -1.58 -11.41
N PRO A 6 -4.68 -1.37 -12.03
CA PRO A 6 -5.50 -2.46 -12.54
C PRO A 6 -4.70 -3.34 -13.51
N VAL A 7 -4.75 -4.66 -13.32
CA VAL A 7 -4.04 -5.61 -14.21
C VAL A 7 -4.90 -5.96 -15.43
N GLU A 8 -6.22 -5.81 -15.32
CA GLU A 8 -7.20 -6.09 -16.36
C GLU A 8 -8.30 -5.01 -16.31
N THR A 9 -9.08 -4.87 -17.39
CA THR A 9 -10.31 -4.06 -17.34
C THR A 9 -11.26 -4.65 -16.31
N ASN A 10 -11.42 -3.94 -15.21
CA ASN A 10 -12.26 -4.35 -14.10
C ASN A 10 -13.69 -3.82 -14.30
N THR A 11 -14.69 -4.65 -14.01
CA THR A 11 -16.10 -4.22 -14.01
C THR A 11 -16.53 -3.63 -12.67
N CYS A 12 -15.71 -3.77 -11.63
CA CYS A 12 -15.94 -3.16 -10.33
C CYS A 12 -15.48 -1.71 -10.29
N PRO A 13 -16.03 -0.87 -9.39
CA PRO A 13 -15.46 0.43 -9.10
C PRO A 13 -13.97 0.31 -8.78
N GLU A 14 -13.14 1.06 -9.50
CA GLU A 14 -11.70 1.05 -9.29
C GLU A 14 -11.35 1.75 -7.99
N LEU A 15 -10.46 1.14 -7.22
CA LEU A 15 -9.79 1.80 -6.11
C LEU A 15 -8.49 2.41 -6.61
N PRO A 16 -8.30 3.74 -6.56
CA PRO A 16 -7.05 4.36 -6.99
C PRO A 16 -5.86 3.98 -6.10
N GLY A 17 -6.14 3.59 -4.85
CA GLY A 17 -5.16 3.26 -3.83
C GLY A 17 -5.60 3.77 -2.46
N GLU A 18 -4.74 3.62 -1.46
CA GLU A 18 -5.01 4.04 -0.09
C GLU A 18 -3.76 4.13 0.78
N LEU A 19 -3.91 4.67 1.99
CA LEU A 19 -2.89 4.53 3.01
C LEU A 19 -2.87 3.08 3.49
N LEU A 20 -1.68 2.48 3.48
CA LEU A 20 -1.46 1.13 3.95
C LEU A 20 -0.67 1.19 5.26
N GLY A 21 -1.24 0.64 6.33
CA GLY A 21 -0.50 0.37 7.55
C GLY A 21 0.45 -0.79 7.31
N LEU A 22 1.73 -0.61 7.65
CA LEU A 22 2.75 -1.64 7.56
C LEU A 22 3.43 -1.76 8.90
N GLN A 23 3.49 -2.97 9.44
CA GLN A 23 4.18 -3.23 10.69
C GLN A 23 5.01 -4.51 10.59
N LYS A 24 6.25 -4.43 11.10
CA LYS A 24 7.14 -5.59 11.24
C LYS A 24 7.14 -6.03 12.71
N TYR A 25 7.04 -7.34 12.95
CA TYR A 25 7.09 -7.92 14.29
C TYR A 25 8.19 -8.96 14.36
N ALA A 26 8.99 -8.92 15.43
CA ALA A 26 9.87 -10.02 15.77
C ALA A 26 9.12 -10.97 16.70
N GLN A 27 9.04 -12.24 16.33
CA GLN A 27 8.52 -13.28 17.21
C GLN A 27 9.63 -13.78 18.16
N PRO A 28 9.27 -14.30 19.35
CA PRO A 28 10.23 -14.95 20.23
C PRO A 28 10.98 -16.13 19.60
N SER A 29 10.41 -16.77 18.57
CA SER A 29 11.05 -17.81 17.76
C SER A 29 12.22 -17.29 16.90
N GLY A 30 12.35 -15.98 16.73
CA GLY A 30 13.30 -15.34 15.82
C GLY A 30 12.71 -15.01 14.44
N GLU A 31 11.53 -15.56 14.11
CA GLU A 31 10.83 -15.24 12.87
C GLU A 31 10.37 -13.78 12.84
N GLN A 32 10.44 -13.18 11.66
CA GLN A 32 9.92 -11.83 11.41
C GLN A 32 8.57 -11.96 10.71
N LEU A 33 7.55 -11.29 11.21
CA LEU A 33 6.26 -11.15 10.54
C LEU A 33 6.11 -9.76 9.94
N LEU A 34 5.38 -9.70 8.83
CA LEU A 34 4.85 -8.47 8.27
C LEU A 34 3.34 -8.47 8.40
N ALA A 35 2.77 -7.38 8.93
CA ALA A 35 1.36 -7.07 8.82
C ALA A 35 1.11 -5.94 7.83
N LEU A 36 0.08 -6.11 7.00
CA LEU A 36 -0.50 -5.06 6.17
C LEU A 36 -1.95 -4.79 6.62
N LYS A 37 -2.26 -3.54 6.98
CA LYS A 37 -3.61 -3.09 7.37
C LYS A 37 -4.10 -2.00 6.39
N PRO A 38 -4.98 -2.32 5.43
CA PRO A 38 -5.61 -1.33 4.57
C PRO A 38 -6.43 -0.32 5.39
N ARG A 39 -6.40 0.96 4.99
CA ARG A 39 -7.20 2.03 5.60
C ARG A 39 -8.69 1.77 5.42
N THR A 40 -9.13 1.21 4.30
CA THR A 40 -10.54 0.90 4.03
C THR A 40 -11.14 0.03 5.14
N LEU A 41 -10.45 -1.06 5.52
CA LEU A 41 -10.90 -1.94 6.61
C LEU A 41 -10.96 -1.21 7.96
N ASN A 42 -10.05 -0.27 8.21
CA ASN A 42 -10.09 0.55 9.41
C ASN A 42 -11.23 1.58 9.41
N ALA A 43 -11.63 2.06 8.23
CA ALA A 43 -12.70 3.05 8.08
C ALA A 43 -14.11 2.43 8.14
N MET A 44 -14.25 1.15 7.78
CA MET A 44 -15.54 0.44 7.78
C MET A 44 -16.18 0.31 9.16
N ASP A 45 -15.36 0.23 10.22
CA ASP A 45 -15.85 0.22 11.59
C ASP A 45 -14.92 1.03 12.51
N PRO A 46 -15.37 2.21 12.97
CA PRO A 46 -14.57 3.13 13.77
C PRO A 46 -14.37 2.64 15.21
N THR A 47 -15.08 1.60 15.65
CA THR A 47 -14.84 0.99 16.96
C THR A 47 -13.62 0.08 16.97
N ASP A 48 -13.11 -0.27 15.77
CA ASP A 48 -12.05 -1.26 15.54
C ASP A 48 -12.33 -2.55 16.35
N ALA A 49 -13.60 -2.95 16.40
CA ALA A 49 -14.01 -4.16 17.09
C ALA A 49 -13.27 -5.35 16.48
N LEU A 50 -12.58 -6.10 17.33
CA LEU A 50 -11.81 -7.25 16.89
C LEU A 50 -12.78 -8.39 16.56
N ASP A 51 -12.83 -8.75 15.28
CA ASP A 51 -13.38 -10.02 14.82
C ASP A 51 -12.21 -10.99 14.60
N PRO A 52 -12.04 -12.03 15.45
CA PRO A 52 -10.97 -13.00 15.29
C PRO A 52 -11.09 -13.86 14.02
N GLU A 53 -12.30 -14.02 13.47
CA GLU A 53 -12.54 -14.79 12.25
C GLU A 53 -12.23 -13.97 10.99
N HIS A 54 -12.38 -12.64 11.08
CA HIS A 54 -12.13 -11.70 9.98
C HIS A 54 -11.16 -10.60 10.45
N PRO A 55 -9.85 -10.90 10.57
CA PRO A 55 -8.88 -9.92 11.01
C PRO A 55 -8.75 -8.80 9.98
N PRO A 56 -8.76 -7.51 10.38
CA PRO A 56 -8.67 -6.38 9.46
C PRO A 56 -7.25 -6.14 8.94
N TYR A 57 -6.37 -7.14 9.01
CA TYR A 57 -4.97 -7.07 8.60
C TYR A 57 -4.51 -8.43 8.05
N ALA A 58 -3.57 -8.38 7.12
CA ALA A 58 -2.95 -9.54 6.49
C ALA A 58 -1.59 -9.79 7.13
N LEU A 59 -1.28 -11.04 7.49
CA LEU A 59 -0.02 -11.45 8.10
C LEU A 59 0.74 -12.43 7.21
N GLY A 60 2.07 -12.31 7.20
CA GLY A 60 2.93 -13.32 6.58
C GLY A 60 4.33 -13.30 7.16
N VAL A 61 5.04 -14.41 6.98
CA VAL A 61 6.44 -14.54 7.38
C VAL A 61 7.29 -13.74 6.42
N LEU A 62 8.04 -12.78 6.95
CA LEU A 62 9.03 -12.01 6.22
C LEU A 62 10.36 -12.79 6.20
N PRO A 63 10.92 -13.08 5.02
CA PRO A 63 12.23 -13.69 4.92
C PRO A 63 13.31 -12.88 5.62
N ALA A 64 14.29 -13.58 6.21
CA ALA A 64 15.44 -12.94 6.86
C ALA A 64 16.39 -12.28 5.85
N GLU A 65 16.45 -12.82 4.64
CA GLU A 65 17.36 -12.39 3.58
C GLU A 65 16.58 -11.93 2.35
N ALA A 66 17.19 -11.01 1.60
CA ALA A 66 16.68 -10.57 0.32
C ALA A 66 17.16 -11.50 -0.80
N ASP A 67 16.39 -11.57 -1.88
CA ASP A 67 16.81 -12.22 -3.12
C ASP A 67 17.88 -11.41 -3.87
N ALA A 68 18.34 -11.96 -5.01
CA ALA A 68 19.35 -11.33 -5.86
C ALA A 68 18.92 -9.97 -6.47
N GLU A 69 17.62 -9.70 -6.50
CA GLU A 69 17.04 -8.43 -6.98
C GLU A 69 16.90 -7.41 -5.83
N GLY A 70 17.24 -7.80 -4.61
CA GLY A 70 17.19 -6.93 -3.43
C GLY A 70 15.80 -6.85 -2.80
N PHE A 71 14.97 -7.89 -2.93
CA PHE A 71 13.65 -7.95 -2.30
C PHE A 71 13.54 -9.04 -1.24
N CYS A 72 12.86 -8.73 -0.14
CA CYS A 72 12.29 -9.76 0.73
C CYS A 72 10.87 -10.09 0.22
N THR A 73 10.71 -11.28 -0.36
CA THR A 73 9.46 -11.69 -1.00
C THR A 73 8.64 -12.62 -0.10
N ILE A 74 7.40 -12.23 0.19
CA ILE A 74 6.40 -13.05 0.88
C ILE A 74 5.41 -13.56 -0.18
N PRO A 75 5.38 -14.87 -0.48
CA PRO A 75 4.54 -15.39 -1.57
C PRO A 75 3.05 -15.12 -1.38
N LEU A 76 2.58 -15.21 -0.14
CA LEU A 76 1.17 -15.07 0.22
C LEU A 76 1.06 -14.55 1.65
N LEU A 77 0.18 -13.57 1.87
CA LEU A 77 -0.25 -13.19 3.22
C LEU A 77 -1.58 -13.86 3.56
N SER A 78 -1.91 -13.93 4.85
CA SER A 78 -3.27 -14.24 5.29
C SER A 78 -4.25 -13.21 4.73
N ILE A 79 -5.52 -13.60 4.66
CA ILE A 79 -6.59 -12.70 4.21
C ILE A 79 -6.79 -11.60 5.26
N ALA A 80 -6.91 -10.36 4.80
CA ALA A 80 -7.46 -9.27 5.61
C ALA A 80 -8.91 -9.06 5.20
N GLU A 81 -9.82 -9.05 6.16
CA GLU A 81 -11.25 -9.01 5.89
C GLU A 81 -11.97 -8.18 6.94
N LYS A 82 -13.03 -7.50 6.52
CA LYS A 82 -13.99 -6.93 7.47
C LYS A 82 -15.39 -6.99 6.89
N GLN A 83 -16.34 -7.37 7.74
CA GLN A 83 -17.76 -7.37 7.43
C GLN A 83 -18.52 -6.65 8.55
N VAL A 84 -19.36 -5.69 8.17
CA VAL A 84 -20.14 -4.88 9.10
C VAL A 84 -21.58 -4.80 8.64
N ALA A 85 -22.53 -4.69 9.58
CA ALA A 85 -23.95 -4.53 9.25
C ALA A 85 -24.24 -3.17 8.57
N SER A 86 -23.45 -2.15 8.88
CA SER A 86 -23.55 -0.81 8.31
C SER A 86 -22.21 -0.09 8.41
N VAL A 87 -21.89 0.74 7.41
CA VAL A 87 -20.70 1.60 7.38
C VAL A 87 -21.02 3.04 7.78
N PRO A 88 -20.03 3.81 8.29
CA PRO A 88 -20.22 5.23 8.61
C PRO A 88 -20.36 6.12 7.37
N GLU A 89 -19.80 5.72 6.23
CA GLU A 89 -19.78 6.48 4.98
C GLU A 89 -20.35 5.62 3.83
N PRO A 90 -21.33 6.11 3.04
CA PRO A 90 -21.95 5.31 1.97
C PRO A 90 -21.02 4.87 0.84
N SER A 91 -19.83 5.47 0.73
CA SER A 91 -18.80 5.10 -0.26
C SER A 91 -17.94 3.92 0.19
N LEU A 92 -18.03 3.50 1.45
CA LEU A 92 -17.34 2.31 1.96
C LEU A 92 -18.18 1.06 1.71
N PRO A 93 -17.55 -0.09 1.43
CA PRO A 93 -18.27 -1.35 1.30
C PRO A 93 -18.69 -1.90 2.66
N THR A 94 -19.77 -2.68 2.70
CA THR A 94 -20.18 -3.39 3.93
C THR A 94 -19.39 -4.67 4.17
N HIS A 95 -18.83 -5.24 3.10
CA HIS A 95 -17.93 -6.38 3.12
C HIS A 95 -16.73 -6.11 2.22
N ALA A 96 -15.51 -6.20 2.77
CA ALA A 96 -14.28 -6.04 2.02
C ALA A 96 -13.25 -7.10 2.41
N LEU A 97 -12.58 -7.64 1.40
CA LEU A 97 -11.59 -8.71 1.50
C LEU A 97 -10.37 -8.38 0.65
N TYR A 98 -9.18 -8.51 1.24
CA TYR A 98 -7.89 -8.29 0.58
C TYR A 98 -7.07 -9.58 0.62
N ARG A 99 -6.69 -10.06 -0.57
CA ARG A 99 -5.76 -11.18 -0.77
C ARG A 99 -4.48 -10.66 -1.40
N TRP A 100 -3.43 -10.58 -0.59
CA TRP A 100 -2.12 -10.14 -1.02
C TRP A 100 -1.25 -11.33 -1.42
N SER A 101 -0.62 -11.23 -2.57
CA SER A 101 0.37 -12.22 -3.03
C SER A 101 1.60 -11.53 -3.63
N ASN A 102 2.70 -12.28 -3.73
CA ASN A 102 3.98 -11.78 -4.25
C ASN A 102 4.39 -10.45 -3.61
N VAL A 103 4.26 -10.33 -2.28
CA VAL A 103 4.57 -9.09 -1.57
C VAL A 103 6.08 -8.96 -1.46
N ARG A 104 6.67 -7.99 -2.18
CA ARG A 104 8.10 -7.74 -2.27
C ARG A 104 8.44 -6.43 -1.57
N LEU A 105 9.17 -6.51 -0.46
CA LEU A 105 9.70 -5.35 0.23
C LEU A 105 11.12 -5.09 -0.26
N VAL A 106 11.40 -3.85 -0.66
CA VAL A 106 12.75 -3.46 -1.06
C VAL A 106 13.67 -3.56 0.16
N ALA A 107 14.79 -4.27 0.01
CA ALA A 107 15.83 -4.47 1.01
C ALA A 107 17.19 -3.89 0.56
N LEU A 108 17.17 -3.02 -0.45
CA LEU A 108 18.34 -2.31 -0.96
C LEU A 108 18.80 -1.20 0.03
N PRO A 109 20.11 -0.93 0.14
CA PRO A 109 20.63 0.15 0.99
C PRO A 109 20.06 1.54 0.69
N GLU A 110 19.71 1.80 -0.57
CA GLU A 110 19.16 3.08 -1.04
C GLU A 110 17.71 3.31 -0.58
N ALA A 111 16.95 2.24 -0.29
CA ALA A 111 15.54 2.28 0.08
C ALA A 111 15.11 1.13 1.00
N PRO A 112 15.76 0.93 2.17
CA PRO A 112 15.53 -0.25 2.99
C PRO A 112 14.14 -0.23 3.62
N GLY A 113 13.28 -1.18 3.25
CA GLY A 113 11.95 -1.42 3.82
C GLY A 113 10.94 -0.30 3.60
N THR A 114 11.21 0.64 2.71
CA THR A 114 10.41 1.87 2.51
C THR A 114 9.59 1.85 1.24
N GLN A 115 9.79 0.84 0.38
CA GLN A 115 8.98 0.63 -0.82
C GLN A 115 8.52 -0.83 -0.90
N LEU A 116 7.34 -1.02 -1.49
CA LEU A 116 6.68 -2.32 -1.59
C LEU A 116 6.02 -2.47 -2.96
N LEU A 117 6.17 -3.65 -3.52
CA LEU A 117 5.45 -4.14 -4.70
C LEU A 117 4.63 -5.37 -4.29
N ALA A 118 3.40 -5.50 -4.76
CA ALA A 118 2.58 -6.69 -4.50
C ALA A 118 1.52 -6.89 -5.56
N ASP A 119 0.94 -8.09 -5.60
CA ASP A 119 -0.31 -8.36 -6.30
C ASP A 119 -1.45 -8.38 -5.28
N LEU A 120 -2.58 -7.77 -5.62
CA LEU A 120 -3.77 -7.70 -4.78
C LEU A 120 -5.00 -8.18 -5.55
N GLU A 121 -5.68 -9.19 -5.01
CA GLU A 121 -7.08 -9.48 -5.31
C GLU A 121 -7.96 -8.84 -4.22
N TYR A 122 -8.74 -7.83 -4.59
CA TYR A 122 -9.62 -7.09 -3.70
C TYR A 122 -11.07 -7.44 -4.03
N THR A 123 -11.85 -7.85 -3.04
CA THR A 123 -13.29 -8.09 -3.20
C THR A 123 -14.08 -7.16 -2.29
N ALA A 124 -15.05 -6.46 -2.86
CA ALA A 124 -15.96 -5.57 -2.14
C ALA A 124 -17.41 -5.85 -2.55
N ASP A 125 -18.26 -6.14 -1.56
CA ASP A 125 -19.69 -6.42 -1.73
C ASP A 125 -19.99 -7.36 -2.92
N GLY A 126 -19.17 -8.43 -3.05
CA GLY A 126 -19.30 -9.45 -4.09
C GLY A 126 -18.64 -9.12 -5.43
N CYS A 127 -17.99 -7.98 -5.59
CA CYS A 127 -17.26 -7.60 -6.80
C CYS A 127 -15.74 -7.72 -6.60
N THR A 128 -15.05 -8.44 -7.47
CA THR A 128 -13.60 -8.70 -7.35
C THR A 128 -12.78 -7.95 -8.41
N ALA A 129 -11.73 -7.30 -7.93
CA ALA A 129 -10.77 -6.51 -8.68
C ALA A 129 -9.35 -7.08 -8.50
N ARG A 130 -8.48 -6.91 -9.50
CA ARG A 130 -7.06 -7.31 -9.42
C ARG A 130 -6.13 -6.16 -9.74
N TYR A 131 -5.11 -5.98 -8.92
CA TYR A 131 -4.19 -4.86 -8.99
C TYR A 131 -2.73 -5.31 -8.82
N GLU A 132 -1.82 -4.67 -9.55
CA GLU A 132 -0.43 -4.53 -9.13
C GLU A 132 -0.36 -3.32 -8.20
N VAL A 133 0.22 -3.49 -7.02
CA VAL A 133 0.25 -2.49 -5.96
C VAL A 133 1.65 -1.93 -5.80
N TRP A 134 1.79 -0.61 -5.91
CA TRP A 134 3.04 0.09 -5.65
C TRP A 134 2.87 0.95 -4.41
N ALA A 135 3.72 0.77 -3.42
CA ALA A 135 3.65 1.53 -2.20
C ALA A 135 5.00 2.09 -1.77
N MET A 136 4.94 3.23 -1.07
CA MET A 136 6.09 3.83 -0.39
C MET A 136 5.74 4.41 0.98
N TRP A 137 6.78 4.56 1.79
CA TRP A 137 6.77 5.23 3.08
C TRP A 137 7.83 6.36 3.14
N PRO A 138 7.51 7.52 3.75
CA PRO A 138 6.20 7.92 4.28
C PRO A 138 5.17 8.17 3.17
N GLY A 139 3.93 7.80 3.45
CA GLY A 139 2.84 7.84 2.46
C GLY A 139 1.81 8.96 2.64
N ASN A 140 1.76 9.63 3.78
CA ASN A 140 0.72 10.62 4.06
C ASN A 140 1.16 12.04 3.68
N ILE A 141 1.85 12.18 2.55
CA ILE A 141 2.34 13.48 2.07
C ILE A 141 1.37 13.96 1.01
N GLY A 142 0.66 15.05 1.32
CA GLY A 142 -0.24 15.72 0.38
C GLY A 142 0.54 16.45 -0.70
N CYS A 143 -0.05 16.50 -1.89
CA CYS A 143 0.53 17.19 -3.04
C CYS A 143 -0.54 17.88 -3.89
N ALA A 144 -1.65 18.28 -3.27
CA ALA A 144 -2.62 19.14 -3.92
C ALA A 144 -2.02 20.55 -4.08
N ASP A 145 -2.23 21.16 -5.25
CA ASP A 145 -1.86 22.55 -5.49
C ASP A 145 -2.56 23.49 -4.49
N GLU A 146 -1.84 24.49 -3.98
CA GLU A 146 -2.37 25.39 -2.95
C GLU A 146 -3.49 26.30 -3.49
N ASP A 147 -3.37 26.75 -4.74
CA ASP A 147 -4.34 27.62 -5.41
C ASP A 147 -5.48 26.80 -6.05
N SER A 148 -5.22 25.55 -6.40
CA SER A 148 -6.15 24.60 -7.02
C SER A 148 -6.16 23.25 -6.29
N PRO A 149 -6.82 23.12 -5.12
CA PRO A 149 -6.73 21.94 -4.24
C PRO A 149 -7.22 20.59 -4.80
N ARG A 150 -7.66 20.55 -6.06
CA ARG A 150 -8.05 19.34 -6.80
C ARG A 150 -7.03 18.94 -7.86
N GLU A 151 -6.02 19.77 -8.10
CA GLU A 151 -5.00 19.54 -9.10
C GLU A 151 -3.72 19.01 -8.41
N PRO A 152 -3.06 18.01 -9.00
CA PRO A 152 -1.81 17.47 -8.48
C PRO A 152 -0.64 18.44 -8.77
N ASP A 153 0.18 18.69 -7.76
CA ASP A 153 1.48 19.37 -7.91
C ASP A 153 2.64 18.41 -7.56
N ASP A 154 3.30 17.91 -8.60
CA ASP A 154 4.48 17.06 -8.49
C ASP A 154 5.64 17.74 -7.73
N SER A 155 5.73 19.07 -7.79
CA SER A 155 6.82 19.82 -7.17
C SER A 155 6.85 19.65 -5.66
N LEU A 156 5.67 19.52 -5.02
CA LEU A 156 5.51 19.27 -3.59
C LEU A 156 6.09 17.91 -3.19
N CYS A 157 5.92 16.88 -4.03
CA CYS A 157 6.53 15.58 -3.80
C CYS A 157 8.04 15.60 -4.01
N GLN A 158 8.50 16.27 -5.07
CA GLN A 158 9.92 16.32 -5.43
C GLN A 158 10.77 17.12 -4.44
N GLN A 159 10.17 18.12 -3.78
CA GLN A 159 10.82 19.01 -2.82
C GLN A 159 10.58 18.61 -1.35
N SER A 160 9.73 17.61 -1.11
CA SER A 160 9.41 17.14 0.24
C SER A 160 10.66 16.73 1.01
N ARG A 161 10.84 17.31 2.20
CA ARG A 161 11.93 16.94 3.11
C ARG A 161 11.72 15.60 3.80
N SER A 162 10.49 15.09 3.78
CA SER A 162 10.12 13.81 4.40
C SER A 162 10.34 12.62 3.47
N ILE A 163 10.53 12.86 2.16
CA ILE A 163 10.82 11.81 1.18
C ILE A 163 12.34 11.76 0.97
N PRO A 164 12.97 10.58 1.04
CA PRO A 164 14.38 10.44 0.68
C PRO A 164 14.65 10.97 -0.73
N ARG A 165 15.68 11.81 -0.88
CA ARG A 165 16.00 12.47 -2.17
C ARG A 165 16.25 11.49 -3.32
N GLY A 166 16.71 10.28 -3.00
CA GLY A 166 16.94 9.22 -3.97
C GLY A 166 15.65 8.64 -4.56
N PHE A 167 14.46 8.96 -4.05
CA PHE A 167 13.22 8.36 -4.53
C PHE A 167 12.67 9.14 -5.73
N ALA A 168 12.29 8.39 -6.77
CA ALA A 168 11.48 8.91 -7.85
C ALA A 168 10.01 8.89 -7.40
N VAL A 169 9.40 10.07 -7.29
CA VAL A 169 8.03 10.23 -6.77
C VAL A 169 7.24 11.22 -7.63
N THR A 170 5.93 11.02 -7.66
CA THR A 170 4.95 11.87 -8.37
C THR A 170 3.72 12.03 -7.48
N CYS A 171 2.90 13.04 -7.78
CA CYS A 171 1.61 13.25 -7.17
C CYS A 171 0.55 12.44 -7.92
N ASP A 172 -0.13 11.54 -7.21
CA ASP A 172 -1.24 10.81 -7.81
C ASP A 172 -2.47 11.74 -7.99
N PRO A 173 -3.04 11.84 -9.20
CA PRO A 173 -4.12 12.79 -9.49
C PRO A 173 -5.45 12.43 -8.80
N SER A 174 -5.66 11.16 -8.43
CA SER A 174 -6.89 10.72 -7.77
C SER A 174 -6.78 10.82 -6.24
N LEU A 175 -5.59 10.53 -5.71
CA LEU A 175 -5.35 10.47 -4.27
C LEU A 175 -4.84 11.80 -3.71
N LEU A 176 -4.24 12.65 -4.54
CA LEU A 176 -3.52 13.88 -4.16
C LEU A 176 -2.47 13.61 -3.07
N ARG A 177 -1.78 12.47 -3.24
CA ARG A 177 -0.69 12.01 -2.37
C ARG A 177 0.55 11.67 -3.18
N CYS A 178 1.71 11.84 -2.57
CA CYS A 178 2.97 11.41 -3.15
C CYS A 178 3.07 9.88 -3.18
N VAL A 179 3.40 9.35 -4.35
CA VAL A 179 3.45 7.92 -4.66
C VAL A 179 4.71 7.61 -5.47
N PRO A 180 5.11 6.32 -5.62
CA PRO A 180 6.19 5.94 -6.51
C PRO A 180 5.90 6.39 -7.95
N ALA A 181 6.87 7.05 -8.60
CA ALA A 181 6.73 7.46 -10.00
C ALA A 181 6.87 6.28 -10.99
N GLN A 182 7.51 5.20 -10.56
CA GLN A 182 7.70 3.98 -11.34
C GLN A 182 7.55 2.75 -10.43
N ARG A 183 7.51 1.57 -11.06
CA ARG A 183 7.45 0.28 -10.36
C ARG A 183 8.63 0.18 -9.36
N PRO A 184 8.38 -0.12 -8.07
CA PRO A 184 9.44 -0.25 -7.07
C PRO A 184 10.54 -1.25 -7.46
N PRO A 185 11.83 -0.96 -7.15
CA PRO A 185 12.33 0.23 -6.47
C PRO A 185 12.27 1.49 -7.37
N SER A 186 11.54 2.49 -6.91
CA SER A 186 11.32 3.77 -7.56
C SER A 186 12.40 4.74 -7.11
N LEU A 187 13.58 4.59 -7.70
CA LEU A 187 14.76 5.41 -7.42
C LEU A 187 15.01 6.37 -8.58
N ARG A 188 15.48 7.57 -8.26
CA ARG A 188 16.04 8.48 -9.26
C ARG A 188 17.33 7.85 -9.76
N SER A 189 17.55 7.89 -11.07
CA SER A 189 18.87 7.66 -11.65
C SER A 189 19.86 8.55 -10.91
N ALA A 190 21.03 8.01 -10.52
CA ALA A 190 22.09 8.85 -9.98
C ALA A 190 22.35 10.00 -10.97
N PRO A 191 22.54 11.25 -10.49
CA PRO A 191 23.08 12.27 -11.38
C PRO A 191 24.39 11.72 -11.96
N ALA A 192 24.53 11.79 -13.29
CA ALA A 192 25.78 11.45 -13.93
C ALA A 192 26.90 12.27 -13.26
N PRO A 193 28.06 11.65 -12.97
CA PRO A 193 29.18 12.33 -12.30
C PRO A 193 29.66 13.57 -13.07
#